data_AF-A0A973ISL3-F1
#
_entry.id   AF-A0A973ISL3-F1
#
_cell.length_a   1.000
_cell.length_b   1.000
_cell.length_c   1.000
_cell.angle_alpha   90.00
_cell.angle_beta   90.00
_cell.angle_gamma   90.00
#
_symmetry.space_group_name_H-M   'P 1'
#
loop_
_entity.id
_entity.type
_entity.pdbx_description
1 polymer ?
#
loop_
_entity_poly.entity_id
_entity_poly.type
_entity_poly.pdbx_seq_one_letter_code
_entity_poly.pdbx_strand_id
1 'polypeptide(L)'
;MAIKLEIALKDHLFDAEGAGLCRKVQDYFGWFVEQIRVIHILTLDTRLSKDEIEAVRLEIFTNPVTQNSTFGTLAGEFDWAVWVGFRPGVRDTAGSVAMEAIGDYLGRSLADDENCYTSKL
;
A
#
# COMPACT_ATOMS: atom_id res chain seq x y z
N MET A 1 14.98 2.67 9.49
CA MET A 1 14.99 1.35 8.82
C MET A 1 13.63 1.24 8.20
N ALA A 2 13.57 1.18 6.87
CA ALA A 2 12.30 1.16 6.18
C ALA A 2 11.57 -0.17 6.40
N ILE A 3 10.28 -0.08 6.74
CA ILE A 3 9.37 -1.22 6.82
C ILE A 3 8.28 -1.08 5.76
N LYS A 4 7.81 -2.20 5.22
CA LYS A 4 6.76 -2.22 4.21
C LYS A 4 5.47 -2.71 4.83
N LEU A 5 4.43 -1.91 4.74
CA LEU A 5 3.06 -2.30 5.04
C LEU A 5 2.34 -2.60 3.73
N GLU A 6 1.95 -3.85 3.52
CA GLU A 6 1.10 -4.25 2.41
C GLU A 6 -0.37 -4.18 2.84
N ILE A 7 -1.23 -3.63 1.98
CA ILE A 7 -2.65 -3.42 2.20
C ILE A 7 -3.40 -3.84 0.94
N ALA A 8 -4.34 -4.77 1.07
CA ALA A 8 -5.15 -5.26 -0.04
C ALA A 8 -6.60 -5.45 0.39
N LEU A 9 -7.52 -5.49 -0.58
CA LEU A 9 -8.89 -5.93 -0.32
C LEU A 9 -8.87 -7.38 0.18
N LYS A 10 -9.84 -7.75 1.01
CA LYS A 10 -10.04 -9.16 1.41
C LYS A 10 -10.31 -10.02 0.17
N ASP A 11 -9.86 -11.27 0.19
CA ASP A 11 -9.88 -12.15 -1.00
C ASP A 11 -11.29 -12.43 -1.54
N HIS A 12 -12.29 -12.46 -0.66
CA HIS A 12 -13.69 -12.68 -1.04
C HIS A 12 -14.38 -11.43 -1.60
N LEU A 13 -13.71 -10.27 -1.60
CA LEU A 13 -14.25 -9.03 -2.15
C LEU A 13 -13.77 -8.82 -3.58
N PHE A 14 -14.65 -8.24 -4.39
CA PHE A 14 -14.36 -7.88 -5.76
C PHE A 14 -13.35 -6.73 -5.83
N ASP A 15 -12.22 -6.98 -6.48
CA ASP A 15 -11.18 -5.97 -6.73
C ASP A 15 -11.48 -5.22 -8.04
N ALA A 16 -12.14 -4.08 -7.91
CA ALA A 16 -12.48 -3.23 -9.05
C ALA A 16 -11.24 -2.65 -9.75
N GLU A 17 -10.14 -2.40 -9.02
CA GLU A 17 -8.91 -1.88 -9.61
C GLU A 17 -8.24 -2.96 -10.47
N GLY A 18 -8.12 -4.18 -9.92
CA GLY A 18 -7.62 -5.35 -10.63
C GLY A 18 -8.43 -5.68 -11.88
N ALA A 19 -9.76 -5.71 -11.77
CA ALA A 19 -10.66 -5.94 -12.92
C ALA A 19 -10.50 -4.86 -14.00
N GLY A 20 -10.34 -3.60 -13.60
CA GLY A 20 -10.06 -2.49 -14.52
C GLY A 20 -8.71 -2.65 -15.23
N LEU A 21 -7.69 -3.17 -14.56
CA LEU A 21 -6.40 -3.48 -15.17
C LEU A 21 -6.51 -4.65 -16.16
N CYS A 22 -7.22 -5.73 -15.85
CA CYS A 22 -7.46 -6.82 -16.80
C CYS A 22 -8.08 -6.27 -18.09
N ARG A 23 -9.08 -5.38 -17.96
CA ARG A 23 -9.72 -4.76 -19.11
C ARG A 23 -8.76 -3.92 -19.94
N LYS A 24 -7.93 -3.09 -19.29
CA LYS A 24 -6.90 -2.29 -19.99
C LYS A 24 -5.88 -3.16 -20.71
N VAL A 25 -5.44 -4.26 -20.08
CA VAL A 25 -4.48 -5.19 -20.71
C VAL A 25 -5.08 -5.81 -21.97
N GLN A 26 -6.35 -6.21 -21.92
CA GLN A 26 -7.07 -6.69 -23.09
C GLN A 26 -7.21 -5.62 -24.17
N ASP A 27 -7.65 -4.41 -23.80
CA ASP A 27 -7.90 -3.33 -24.76
C ASP A 27 -6.61 -2.83 -25.44
N TYR A 28 -5.47 -2.80 -24.74
CA TYR A 28 -4.20 -2.29 -25.29
C TYR A 28 -3.31 -3.36 -25.93
N PHE A 29 -3.27 -4.57 -25.37
CA PHE A 29 -2.33 -5.61 -25.79
C PHE A 29 -3.04 -6.83 -26.42
N GLY A 30 -4.37 -6.91 -26.33
CA GLY A 30 -5.13 -8.08 -26.79
C GLY A 30 -4.90 -9.32 -25.93
N TRP A 31 -4.26 -9.19 -24.77
CA TRP A 31 -3.96 -10.30 -23.88
C TRP A 31 -5.13 -10.59 -22.95
N PHE A 32 -5.42 -11.87 -22.77
CA PHE A 32 -6.36 -12.33 -21.76
C PHE A 32 -5.59 -12.62 -20.47
N VAL A 33 -5.93 -11.87 -19.41
CA VAL A 33 -5.44 -12.11 -18.06
C VAL A 33 -6.65 -12.48 -17.21
N GLU A 34 -6.61 -13.68 -16.61
CA GLU A 34 -7.73 -14.21 -15.84
C GLU A 34 -8.04 -13.34 -14.63
N GLN A 35 -7.02 -12.94 -13.89
CA GLN A 35 -7.16 -12.15 -12.67
C GLN A 35 -5.93 -11.27 -12.43
N ILE A 36 -6.18 -10.05 -11.96
CA ILE A 36 -5.17 -9.16 -11.37
C ILE A 36 -5.69 -8.79 -9.99
N ARG A 37 -4.78 -8.78 -9.01
CA ARG A 37 -5.02 -8.26 -7.66
C ARG A 37 -4.06 -7.11 -7.42
N VAL A 38 -4.54 -6.04 -6.80
CA VAL A 38 -3.72 -4.88 -6.48
C VAL A 38 -3.40 -4.85 -4.99
N ILE A 39 -2.12 -4.72 -4.67
CA ILE A 39 -1.65 -4.55 -3.31
C ILE A 39 -1.06 -3.14 -3.19
N HIS A 40 -1.61 -2.33 -2.30
CA HIS A 40 -1.04 -1.05 -1.95
C HIS A 40 0.06 -1.24 -0.92
N ILE A 41 1.18 -0.53 -1.11
CA ILE A 41 2.34 -0.63 -0.24
C ILE A 41 2.66 0.75 0.31
N LEU A 42 2.72 0.86 1.63
CA LEU A 42 3.31 1.99 2.34
C LEU A 42 4.70 1.58 2.85
N THR A 43 5.74 2.24 2.35
CA THR A 43 7.10 2.07 2.86
C THR A 43 7.35 3.17 3.89
N LEU A 44 7.37 2.80 5.16
CA LEU A 44 7.57 3.70 6.28
C LEU A 44 9.04 3.68 6.66
N ASP A 45 9.77 4.76 6.37
CA ASP A 45 11.10 5.00 6.94
C ASP A 45 10.96 5.98 8.09
N THR A 46 10.63 5.43 9.26
CA THR A 46 10.30 6.17 10.47
C THR A 46 11.03 5.58 11.67
N ARG A 47 10.95 6.26 12.80
CA ARG A 47 11.48 5.82 14.10
C ARG A 47 10.36 5.37 15.05
N LEU A 48 9.19 5.06 14.49
CA LEU A 48 8.08 4.50 15.26
C LEU A 48 8.50 3.20 15.95
N SER A 49 8.07 3.04 17.19
CA SER A 49 8.17 1.79 17.92
C SER A 49 7.26 0.72 17.31
N LYS A 50 7.50 -0.55 17.65
CA LYS A 50 6.66 -1.67 17.16
C LYS A 50 5.19 -1.49 17.51
N ASP A 51 4.91 -0.98 18.70
CA ASP A 51 3.53 -0.76 19.17
C ASP A 51 2.86 0.38 18.40
N GLU A 52 3.58 1.48 18.13
CA GLU A 52 3.08 2.58 17.30
C GLU A 52 2.83 2.11 15.85
N ILE A 53 3.73 1.30 15.30
CA ILE A 53 3.62 0.75 13.94
C ILE A 53 2.36 -0.12 13.79
N GLU A 54 2.09 -1.01 14.75
CA GLU A 54 0.89 -1.84 14.74
C GLU A 54 -0.39 -1.03 14.96
N ALA A 55 -0.36 -0.05 15.85
CA ALA A 55 -1.50 0.85 16.08
C ALA A 55 -1.83 1.64 14.80
N VAL A 56 -0.83 2.24 14.16
CA VAL A 56 -0.96 2.96 12.89
C VAL A 56 -1.50 2.04 11.78
N ARG A 57 -1.00 0.80 11.69
CA ARG A 57 -1.52 -0.18 10.73
C ARG A 57 -3.02 -0.39 10.90
N LEU A 58 -3.46 -0.68 12.13
CA LEU A 58 -4.84 -1.08 12.42
C LEU A 58 -5.82 0.09 12.39
N GLU A 59 -5.43 1.24 12.95
CA GLU A 59 -6.34 2.36 13.19
C GLU A 59 -6.39 3.35 12.02
N ILE A 60 -5.32 3.46 11.22
CA ILE A 60 -5.22 4.45 10.15
C ILE A 60 -5.30 3.80 8.77
N PHE A 61 -4.47 2.78 8.54
CA PHE A 61 -4.22 2.29 7.18
C PHE A 61 -5.02 1.06 6.78
N THR A 62 -5.80 0.49 7.70
CA THR A 62 -6.57 -0.73 7.42
C THR A 62 -8.04 -0.47 7.66
N ASN A 63 -8.85 -0.54 6.60
CA ASN A 63 -10.28 -0.68 6.79
C ASN A 63 -10.59 -2.10 7.30
N PRO A 64 -11.08 -2.29 8.55
CA PRO A 64 -11.26 -3.62 9.13
C PRO A 64 -12.36 -4.43 8.45
N VAL A 65 -13.25 -3.78 7.70
CA VAL A 65 -14.34 -4.44 6.98
C VAL A 65 -13.85 -4.95 5.63
N THR A 66 -13.15 -4.13 4.87
CA THR A 66 -12.85 -4.41 3.46
C THR A 66 -11.41 -4.84 3.18
N GLN A 67 -10.46 -4.57 4.08
CA GLN A 67 -9.04 -4.75 3.81
C GLN A 67 -8.38 -5.72 4.80
N ASN A 68 -7.29 -6.32 4.34
CA ASN A 68 -6.27 -6.97 5.15
C ASN A 68 -4.98 -6.17 4.98
N SER A 69 -4.14 -6.16 6.02
CA SER A 69 -2.83 -5.52 5.98
C SER A 69 -1.79 -6.31 6.79
N THR A 70 -0.52 -6.24 6.40
CA THR A 70 0.56 -6.95 7.08
C THR A 70 1.93 -6.31 6.82
N PHE A 71 2.87 -6.46 7.77
CA PHE A 71 4.29 -6.13 7.59
C PHE A 71 5.09 -7.29 6.96
N GLY A 72 4.41 -8.07 6.13
CA GLY A 72 4.93 -9.22 5.40
C GLY A 72 4.40 -9.18 3.96
N THR A 73 4.02 -10.34 3.42
CA THR A 73 3.46 -10.44 2.07
C THR A 73 1.99 -10.84 2.11
N LEU A 74 1.15 -10.09 1.37
CA LEU A 74 -0.23 -10.44 1.03
C LEU A 74 -0.34 -11.09 -0.35
N ALA A 75 0.71 -11.01 -1.17
CA ALA A 75 0.74 -11.68 -2.46
C ALA A 75 0.58 -13.19 -2.28
N GLY A 76 -0.46 -13.74 -2.94
CA GLY A 76 -0.68 -15.18 -3.05
C GLY A 76 0.16 -15.80 -4.17
N GLU A 77 -0.33 -16.87 -4.77
CA GLU A 77 0.27 -17.44 -5.98
C GLU A 77 -0.03 -16.56 -7.20
N PHE A 78 0.97 -16.33 -8.04
CA PHE A 78 0.86 -15.55 -9.26
C PHE A 78 1.91 -15.98 -10.29
N ASP A 79 1.60 -15.79 -11.57
CA ASP A 79 2.57 -16.00 -12.66
C ASP A 79 3.49 -14.78 -12.86
N TRP A 80 2.97 -13.57 -12.60
CA TRP A 80 3.67 -12.30 -12.80
C TRP A 80 3.37 -11.30 -11.68
N ALA A 81 4.34 -10.43 -11.38
CA ALA A 81 4.19 -9.31 -10.46
C ALA A 81 4.77 -8.04 -11.08
N VAL A 82 4.06 -6.91 -10.93
CA VAL A 82 4.49 -5.61 -11.47
C VAL A 82 4.43 -4.56 -10.37
N TRP A 83 5.60 -4.25 -9.82
CA TRP A 83 5.72 -3.21 -8.81
C TRP A 83 5.93 -1.83 -9.44
N VAL A 84 5.06 -0.88 -9.08
CA VAL A 84 5.06 0.50 -9.56
C VAL A 84 5.19 1.46 -8.37
N GLY A 85 6.27 2.23 -8.36
CA GLY A 85 6.53 3.27 -7.37
C GLY A 85 7.00 4.58 -8.02
N PHE A 86 7.00 5.65 -7.25
CA PHE A 86 7.53 6.94 -7.69
C PHE A 86 9.05 6.89 -7.88
N ARG A 87 9.56 7.67 -8.84
CA ARG A 87 11.01 7.83 -9.04
C ARG A 87 11.60 8.70 -7.93
N PRO A 88 12.90 8.55 -7.60
CA PRO A 88 13.58 9.43 -6.67
C PRO A 88 13.41 10.92 -7.04
N GLY A 89 13.13 11.75 -6.04
CA GLY A 89 12.90 13.19 -6.22
C GLY A 89 11.50 13.57 -6.72
N VAL A 90 10.64 12.61 -7.04
CA VAL A 90 9.23 12.88 -7.34
C VAL A 90 8.46 13.02 -6.02
N ARG A 91 7.60 14.05 -5.95
CA ARG A 91 6.76 14.28 -4.77
C ARG A 91 5.65 13.23 -4.69
N ASP A 92 5.66 12.47 -3.61
CA ASP A 92 4.57 11.58 -3.24
C ASP A 92 3.61 12.28 -2.26
N THR A 93 2.50 12.79 -2.79
CA THR A 93 1.51 13.52 -1.98
C THR A 93 0.78 12.57 -1.02
N ALA A 94 0.50 11.33 -1.44
CA ALA A 94 -0.17 10.36 -0.59
C ALA A 94 0.74 9.94 0.57
N GLY A 95 2.04 9.79 0.30
CA GLY A 95 3.06 9.57 1.32
C GLY A 95 3.11 10.71 2.34
N SER A 96 3.09 11.97 1.89
CA SER A 96 3.04 13.12 2.81
C SER A 96 1.77 13.13 3.68
N VAL A 97 0.60 12.86 3.09
CA VAL A 97 -0.66 12.80 3.84
C VAL A 97 -0.67 11.64 4.84
N ALA A 98 -0.05 10.51 4.50
CA ALA A 98 0.12 9.40 5.43
C ALA A 98 0.96 9.81 6.65
N MET A 99 2.02 10.59 6.46
CA MET A 99 2.84 11.11 7.57
C MET A 99 2.06 12.06 8.47
N GLU A 100 1.24 12.94 7.90
CA GLU A 100 0.35 13.84 8.66
C GLU A 100 -0.64 13.03 9.51
N ALA A 101 -1.31 12.03 8.90
CA ALA A 101 -2.27 11.18 9.60
C ALA A 101 -1.64 10.40 10.78
N ILE A 102 -0.42 9.90 10.59
CA ILE A 102 0.33 9.23 11.68
C ILE A 102 0.61 10.22 12.81
N GLY A 103 1.08 11.43 12.49
CA GLY A 103 1.40 12.44 13.50
C GLY A 103 0.18 12.87 14.31
N ASP A 104 -0.96 13.07 13.63
CA ASP A 104 -2.25 13.38 14.25
C ASP A 104 -2.72 12.27 15.20
N TYR A 105 -2.64 11.00 14.77
CA TYR A 105 -3.02 9.86 15.59
C TYR A 105 -2.13 9.70 16.83
N LEU A 106 -0.81 9.91 16.69
CA LEU A 106 0.15 9.80 17.79
C LEU A 106 0.18 11.05 18.70
N GLY A 107 -0.47 12.13 18.29
CA GLY A 107 -0.45 13.41 19.00
C GLY A 107 0.93 14.08 19.01
N ARG A 108 1.78 13.79 18.02
CA ARG A 108 3.12 14.39 17.89
C ARG A 108 3.55 14.52 16.44
N SER A 109 4.35 15.54 16.13
CA SER A 109 5.00 15.64 14.82
C SER A 109 6.08 14.56 14.68
N LEU A 110 6.21 14.05 13.46
CA LEU A 110 7.31 13.19 13.03
C LEU A 110 8.49 14.07 12.58
N ALA A 111 9.72 13.56 12.64
CA ALA A 111 10.90 14.31 12.25
C ALA A 111 10.99 14.49 10.72
N ASP A 112 11.67 15.53 10.26
CA ASP A 112 11.81 15.86 8.82
C ASP A 112 12.49 14.75 8.00
N ASP A 113 13.29 13.90 8.65
CA ASP A 113 13.93 12.76 8.01
C ASP A 113 13.07 11.49 8.01
N GLU A 114 11.95 11.48 8.73
CA GLU A 114 10.95 10.42 8.67
C GLU A 114 10.06 10.60 7.44
N ASN A 115 9.83 9.53 6.69
CA ASN A 115 9.10 9.60 5.43
C ASN A 115 8.23 8.36 5.18
N CYS A 116 7.16 8.56 4.43
CA CYS A 116 6.31 7.49 3.91
C CYS A 116 6.31 7.56 2.37
N TYR A 117 6.48 6.41 1.73
CA TYR A 117 6.46 6.28 0.27
C TYR A 117 5.40 5.27 -0.14
N THR A 118 4.58 5.65 -1.11
CA THR A 118 3.51 4.82 -1.66
C THR A 118 3.99 4.11 -2.92
N SER A 119 3.55 2.87 -3.07
CA SER A 119 3.71 2.09 -4.29
C SER A 119 2.58 1.08 -4.42
N LYS A 120 2.49 0.44 -5.57
CA LYS A 120 1.52 -0.62 -5.85
C LYS A 120 2.25 -1.83 -6.41
N LEU A 121 1.81 -3.01 -5.99
CA LEU A 121 2.24 -4.31 -6.51
C LEU A 121 1.07 -4.99 -7.22
#